data_AF-A0A946Q5N0-F1
#
_entry.id   AF-A0A946Q5N0-F1
#
_cell.length_a   1.000
_cell.length_b   1.000
_cell.length_c   1.000
_cell.angle_alpha   90.00
_cell.angle_beta   90.00
_cell.angle_gamma   90.00
#
_symmetry.space_group_name_H-M   'P 1'
#
loop_
_entity.id
_entity.type
_entity.pdbx_description
1 polymer ?
#
loop_
_entity_poly.entity_id
_entity_poly.type
_entity_poly.pdbx_seq_one_letter_code
_entity_poly.pdbx_strand_id
1 'polypeptide(L)'
;MSKLIATSHNIGLILTLVLAATAMPTIASEQPLPRLVLQITIDQLRGDLPRRYYERLGEGGFRYLLDEGLVYINAHHAHANTETVVGHATLATGADPARHGMIGNVWFDRQQGAVVYGVEDPRYPLLGDGRVDKATEIDPTQKAARSDGRSPAAILVSTFGDELNLSLGGRSKIFGVSVKDRGAITLAGHTGKAFWFSKKSGQFVTSQFYYDSYPQWVQDWNAKDLTADYAGTAWHLLNDQSTYLFGDADDRPYETNLAGYGRVFPHAFGDRDSRYFTTLLTVSPAGDEITLDFAKTLVENEQLGQDNDTDFLAVSFSSTDYVGHIFGPSSL
;
A
#
# COMPACT_ATOMS: atom_id res chain seq x y z
N MET A 1 30.43 33.52 -83.35
CA MET A 1 29.23 32.93 -82.71
C MET A 1 29.61 32.56 -81.27
N SER A 2 29.69 33.54 -80.37
CA SER A 2 28.62 34.04 -79.48
C SER A 2 28.54 33.24 -78.17
N LYS A 3 29.01 33.82 -77.06
CA LYS A 3 28.53 33.66 -75.67
C LYS A 3 29.17 34.78 -74.84
N LEU A 4 28.48 35.91 -74.69
CA LEU A 4 27.65 36.32 -73.54
C LEU A 4 28.43 36.42 -72.22
N ILE A 5 28.69 37.67 -71.83
CA ILE A 5 29.05 38.14 -70.48
C ILE A 5 28.03 39.24 -70.13
N ALA A 6 27.75 39.41 -68.83
CA ALA A 6 26.90 40.41 -68.17
C ALA A 6 25.40 40.04 -68.11
N THR A 7 24.66 40.17 -67.01
CA THR A 7 24.88 40.82 -65.70
C THR A 7 23.79 40.32 -64.74
N SER A 8 24.14 39.89 -63.53
CA SER A 8 23.18 39.52 -62.48
C SER A 8 22.61 40.76 -61.80
N HIS A 9 21.28 40.91 -61.81
CA HIS A 9 20.56 41.93 -61.06
C HIS A 9 20.39 41.49 -59.60
N ASN A 10 20.88 42.31 -58.65
CA ASN A 10 20.59 42.20 -57.23
C ASN A 10 19.18 42.74 -56.95
N ILE A 11 18.20 41.84 -56.84
CA ILE A 11 16.89 42.12 -56.22
C ILE A 11 16.81 41.18 -55.02
N GLY A 12 17.09 41.71 -53.83
CA GLY A 12 17.13 40.90 -52.62
C GLY A 12 17.51 41.69 -51.39
N LEU A 13 16.95 42.89 -51.21
CA LEU A 13 17.10 43.64 -49.99
C LEU A 13 15.81 44.45 -49.78
N ILE A 14 14.87 43.89 -49.00
CA ILE A 14 13.76 44.51 -48.25
C ILE A 14 12.81 43.34 -47.92
N LEU A 15 13.16 42.52 -46.92
CA LEU A 15 12.18 41.82 -46.05
C LEU A 15 12.93 41.06 -44.93
N THR A 16 13.69 41.76 -44.10
CA THR A 16 14.32 41.11 -42.93
C THR A 16 14.39 42.09 -41.77
N LEU A 17 13.26 42.68 -41.39
CA LEU A 17 13.25 43.58 -40.22
C LEU A 17 11.89 43.75 -39.54
N VAL A 18 11.05 42.71 -39.48
CA VAL A 18 9.95 42.67 -38.50
C VAL A 18 9.69 41.21 -38.08
N LEU A 19 10.53 40.65 -37.21
CA LEU A 19 10.14 39.52 -36.36
C LEU A 19 11.01 39.42 -35.11
N ALA A 20 11.26 40.56 -34.46
CA ALA A 20 11.78 40.60 -33.09
C ALA A 20 10.61 40.88 -32.12
N ALA A 21 9.52 40.12 -32.26
CA ALA A 21 8.44 40.11 -31.29
C ALA A 21 8.86 39.22 -30.10
N THR A 22 9.45 39.87 -29.09
CA THR A 22 9.29 39.57 -27.66
C THR A 22 8.95 38.11 -27.31
N ALA A 23 9.93 37.22 -27.37
CA ALA A 23 9.90 36.03 -26.52
C ALA A 23 10.19 36.49 -25.08
N MET A 24 9.16 36.95 -24.37
CA MET A 24 9.25 37.03 -22.92
C MET A 24 9.39 35.59 -22.42
N PRO A 25 10.47 35.23 -21.69
CA PRO A 25 10.52 33.93 -21.05
C PRO A 25 9.34 33.87 -20.09
N THR A 26 8.37 33.01 -20.39
CA THR A 26 7.42 32.55 -19.39
C THR A 26 8.24 31.88 -18.31
N ILE A 27 8.49 32.61 -17.21
CA ILE A 27 8.94 31.99 -15.97
C ILE A 27 7.79 31.07 -15.59
N ALA A 28 7.95 29.79 -15.86
CA ALA A 28 7.03 28.79 -15.34
C ALA A 28 7.04 28.98 -13.82
N SER A 29 5.89 29.34 -13.26
CA SER A 29 5.67 29.33 -11.83
C SER A 29 6.06 27.94 -11.34
N GLU A 30 7.17 27.84 -10.62
CA GLU A 30 7.58 26.60 -9.98
C GLU A 30 6.43 26.20 -9.06
N GLN A 31 5.74 25.12 -9.44
CA GLN A 31 4.62 24.64 -8.63
C GLN A 31 5.20 24.23 -7.28
N PRO A 32 4.66 24.73 -6.16
CA PRO A 32 5.17 24.37 -4.85
C PRO A 32 5.11 22.85 -4.71
N LEU A 33 6.22 22.25 -4.27
CA LEU A 33 6.26 20.81 -4.04
C LEU A 33 5.22 20.43 -2.98
N PRO A 34 4.53 19.28 -3.14
CA PRO A 34 3.63 18.80 -2.11
C PRO A 34 4.41 18.55 -0.82
N ARG A 35 3.82 18.89 0.33
CA ARG A 35 4.46 18.66 1.64
C ARG A 35 4.38 17.20 2.08
N LEU A 36 3.36 16.48 1.60
CA LEU A 36 3.17 15.06 1.84
C LEU A 36 2.69 14.40 0.56
N VAL A 37 3.35 13.32 0.18
CA VAL A 37 2.86 12.37 -0.83
C VAL A 37 2.24 11.19 -0.09
N LEU A 38 0.94 10.97 -0.29
CA LEU A 38 0.20 9.84 0.27
C LEU A 38 -0.04 8.79 -0.82
N GLN A 39 0.54 7.61 -0.66
CA GLN A 39 0.26 6.44 -1.48
C GLN A 39 -0.71 5.52 -0.75
N ILE A 40 -1.90 5.32 -1.32
CA ILE A 40 -2.87 4.33 -0.81
C ILE A 40 -2.88 3.13 -1.76
N THR A 41 -2.63 1.94 -1.22
CA THR A 41 -2.71 0.68 -1.95
C THR A 41 -3.81 -0.17 -1.31
N ILE A 42 -4.78 -0.62 -2.11
CA ILE A 42 -5.85 -1.51 -1.63
C ILE A 42 -5.60 -2.90 -2.20
N ASP A 43 -5.22 -3.84 -1.34
CA ASP A 43 -4.84 -5.19 -1.74
C ASP A 43 -6.04 -5.92 -2.37
N GLN A 44 -5.81 -6.61 -3.48
CA GLN A 44 -6.85 -7.30 -4.27
C GLN A 44 -8.01 -6.42 -4.79
N LEU A 45 -7.91 -5.08 -4.77
CA LEU A 45 -8.94 -4.22 -5.36
C LEU A 45 -8.86 -4.26 -6.88
N ARG A 46 -9.75 -5.03 -7.50
CA ARG A 46 -9.88 -5.05 -8.96
C ARG A 46 -10.31 -3.68 -9.49
N GLY A 47 -9.73 -3.27 -10.61
CA GLY A 47 -9.95 -1.94 -11.21
C GLY A 47 -11.39 -1.64 -11.63
N ASP A 48 -12.25 -2.65 -11.74
CA ASP A 48 -13.68 -2.47 -12.03
C ASP A 48 -14.55 -2.16 -10.80
N LEU A 49 -14.10 -2.50 -9.57
CA LEU A 49 -14.93 -2.41 -8.37
C LEU A 49 -15.29 -0.97 -7.97
N PRO A 50 -14.38 0.02 -7.98
CA PRO A 50 -14.73 1.39 -7.59
C PRO A 50 -15.85 1.99 -8.47
N ARG A 51 -15.86 1.69 -9.77
CA ARG A 51 -16.93 2.12 -10.67
C ARG A 51 -18.20 1.30 -10.51
N ARG A 52 -18.07 -0.02 -10.35
CA ARG A 52 -19.21 -0.92 -10.16
C ARG A 52 -20.07 -0.52 -8.96
N TYR A 53 -19.42 -0.08 -7.89
CA TYR A 53 -20.08 0.30 -6.65
C TYR A 53 -20.16 1.81 -6.43
N TYR A 54 -19.92 2.62 -7.45
CA TYR A 54 -19.80 4.09 -7.34
C TYR A 54 -20.94 4.74 -6.54
N GLU A 55 -22.19 4.39 -6.84
CA GLU A 55 -23.39 4.91 -6.16
C GLU A 55 -23.49 4.53 -4.66
N ARG A 56 -22.71 3.55 -4.22
CA ARG A 56 -22.63 3.11 -2.81
C ARG A 56 -21.48 3.74 -2.04
N LEU A 57 -20.56 4.41 -2.73
CA LEU A 57 -19.39 5.01 -2.11
C LEU A 57 -19.74 6.38 -1.53
N GLY A 58 -19.15 6.71 -0.39
CA GLY A 58 -19.25 8.05 0.21
C GLY A 58 -18.44 9.09 -0.59
N GLU A 59 -18.80 10.36 -0.44
CA GLU A 59 -18.22 11.46 -1.22
C GLU A 59 -16.72 11.66 -0.95
N GLY A 60 -16.26 11.52 0.30
CA GLY A 60 -14.88 11.83 0.70
C GLY A 60 -13.82 10.74 0.48
N GLY A 61 -14.16 9.64 -0.20
CA GLY A 61 -13.26 8.50 -0.42
C GLY A 61 -12.95 8.27 -1.89
N PHE A 62 -13.23 7.06 -2.39
CA PHE A 62 -13.06 6.74 -3.81
C PHE A 62 -13.79 7.69 -4.76
N ARG A 63 -14.97 8.21 -4.39
CA ARG A 63 -15.71 9.16 -5.25
C ARG A 63 -14.92 10.44 -5.44
N TYR A 64 -14.46 11.07 -4.36
CA TYR A 64 -13.54 12.21 -4.45
C TYR A 64 -12.36 11.95 -5.40
N LEU A 65 -11.69 10.78 -5.27
CA LEU A 65 -10.58 10.43 -6.16
C LEU A 65 -11.00 10.20 -7.63
N LEU A 66 -12.20 9.70 -7.87
CA LEU A 66 -12.73 9.45 -9.21
C LEU A 66 -13.26 10.73 -9.89
N ASP A 67 -13.83 11.63 -9.11
CA ASP A 67 -14.51 12.84 -9.59
C ASP A 67 -13.54 14.00 -9.76
N GLU A 68 -12.59 14.15 -8.83
CA GLU A 68 -11.66 15.29 -8.77
C GLU A 68 -10.22 14.90 -9.17
N GLY A 69 -9.93 13.61 -9.31
CA GLY A 69 -8.60 13.09 -9.59
C GLY A 69 -8.31 12.82 -11.07
N LEU A 70 -7.04 12.50 -11.35
CA LEU A 70 -6.64 11.95 -12.65
C LEU A 70 -6.75 10.42 -12.61
N VAL A 71 -7.69 9.86 -13.37
CA VAL A 71 -8.02 8.43 -13.28
C VAL A 71 -7.49 7.64 -14.48
N TYR A 72 -6.53 6.76 -14.22
CA TYR A 72 -6.04 5.79 -15.22
C TYR A 72 -6.90 4.52 -15.20
N ILE A 73 -7.70 4.34 -16.25
CA ILE A 73 -8.67 3.23 -16.33
C ILE A 73 -8.12 1.94 -16.93
N ASN A 74 -6.90 2.01 -17.48
CA ASN A 74 -6.22 0.92 -18.16
C ASN A 74 -4.79 0.76 -17.62
N ALA A 75 -4.66 0.73 -16.29
CA ALA A 75 -3.41 0.45 -15.59
C ALA A 75 -3.32 -1.05 -15.27
N HIS A 76 -2.14 -1.63 -15.45
CA HIS A 76 -1.91 -3.07 -15.28
C HIS A 76 -0.61 -3.34 -14.53
N HIS A 77 -0.59 -4.39 -13.72
CA HIS A 77 0.65 -5.03 -13.32
C HIS A 77 1.19 -5.80 -14.53
N ALA A 78 2.27 -5.31 -15.14
CA ALA A 78 2.85 -5.86 -16.37
C ALA A 78 3.70 -7.14 -16.15
N HIS A 79 3.70 -7.67 -14.93
CA HIS A 79 4.41 -8.89 -14.55
C HIS A 79 3.46 -10.06 -14.35
N ALA A 80 3.98 -11.29 -14.53
CA ALA A 80 3.17 -12.50 -14.51
C ALA A 80 2.69 -12.91 -13.10
N ASN A 81 3.50 -12.70 -12.06
CA ASN A 81 3.12 -13.07 -10.70
C ASN A 81 2.44 -11.89 -9.99
N THR A 82 1.11 -11.87 -10.00
CA THR A 82 0.29 -10.82 -9.38
C THR A 82 0.03 -11.09 -7.89
N GLU A 83 1.09 -11.39 -7.14
CA GLU A 83 1.06 -11.55 -5.68
C GLU A 83 1.36 -10.24 -4.96
N THR A 84 0.88 -10.12 -3.71
CA THR A 84 1.01 -8.91 -2.88
C THR A 84 2.39 -8.28 -2.93
N VAL A 85 3.45 -8.99 -2.54
CA VAL A 85 4.79 -8.38 -2.42
C VAL A 85 5.38 -7.95 -3.77
N VAL A 86 5.02 -8.67 -4.84
CA VAL A 86 5.49 -8.38 -6.21
C VAL A 86 4.87 -7.08 -6.68
N GLY A 87 3.54 -6.96 -6.54
CA GLY A 87 2.80 -5.74 -6.88
C GLY A 87 3.26 -4.54 -6.04
N HIS A 88 3.43 -4.71 -4.73
CA HIS A 88 3.90 -3.63 -3.84
C HIS A 88 5.31 -3.17 -4.20
N ALA A 89 6.23 -4.10 -4.53
CA ALA A 89 7.59 -3.75 -4.93
C ALA A 89 7.61 -3.01 -6.27
N THR A 90 6.80 -3.43 -7.24
CA THR A 90 6.65 -2.71 -8.52
C THR A 90 6.10 -1.30 -8.29
N LEU A 91 5.08 -1.13 -7.44
CA LEU A 91 4.56 0.20 -7.10
C LEU A 91 5.59 1.07 -6.39
N ALA A 92 6.36 0.51 -5.46
CA ALA A 92 7.35 1.25 -4.68
C ALA A 92 8.57 1.65 -5.52
N THR A 93 8.98 0.85 -6.49
CA THR A 93 10.26 1.01 -7.21
C THR A 93 10.12 1.51 -8.64
N GLY A 94 8.93 1.38 -9.25
CA GLY A 94 8.73 1.58 -10.68
C GLY A 94 9.44 0.55 -11.57
N ALA A 95 10.01 -0.51 -10.98
CA ALA A 95 10.76 -1.54 -11.68
C ALA A 95 9.96 -2.84 -11.80
N ASP A 96 10.35 -3.71 -12.74
CA ASP A 96 9.78 -5.06 -12.86
C ASP A 96 10.42 -6.05 -11.86
N PRO A 97 9.80 -7.22 -11.61
CA PRO A 97 10.35 -8.23 -10.69
C PRO A 97 11.76 -8.71 -11.02
N ALA A 98 12.12 -8.73 -12.30
CA ALA A 98 13.48 -9.05 -12.75
C ALA A 98 14.54 -7.99 -12.34
N ARG A 99 14.13 -6.84 -11.82
CA ARG A 99 14.99 -5.75 -11.34
C ARG A 99 14.91 -5.61 -9.84
N HIS A 100 13.70 -5.49 -9.26
CA HIS A 100 13.57 -5.33 -7.82
C HIS A 100 13.75 -6.62 -7.02
N GLY A 101 13.79 -7.80 -7.67
CA GLY A 101 14.11 -9.08 -7.03
C GLY A 101 12.95 -9.77 -6.32
N MET A 102 11.91 -9.03 -5.93
CA MET A 102 10.68 -9.57 -5.34
C MET A 102 9.83 -10.33 -6.37
N ILE A 103 10.05 -11.64 -6.51
CA ILE A 103 9.39 -12.49 -7.53
C ILE A 103 8.16 -13.26 -7.02
N GLY A 104 7.91 -13.25 -5.72
CA GLY A 104 6.77 -13.89 -5.08
C GLY A 104 6.76 -13.63 -3.58
N ASN A 105 5.61 -13.86 -2.94
CA ASN A 105 5.43 -13.78 -1.50
C ASN A 105 6.43 -14.70 -0.78
N VAL A 106 6.57 -15.93 -1.29
CA VAL A 106 7.59 -16.89 -0.90
C VAL A 106 8.29 -17.44 -2.15
N TRP A 107 9.54 -17.86 -2.04
CA TRP A 107 10.24 -18.56 -3.12
C TRP A 107 11.25 -19.56 -2.58
N PHE A 108 11.69 -20.50 -3.42
CA PHE A 108 12.76 -21.42 -3.06
C PHE A 108 14.13 -20.76 -3.28
N ASP A 109 14.87 -20.53 -2.18
CA ASP A 109 16.25 -20.08 -2.22
C ASP A 109 17.17 -21.31 -2.37
N ARG A 110 17.89 -21.36 -3.50
CA ARG A 110 18.80 -22.47 -3.82
C ARG A 110 20.05 -22.51 -2.96
N GLN A 111 20.54 -21.37 -2.48
CA GLN A 111 21.72 -21.30 -1.61
C GLN A 111 21.38 -21.80 -0.21
N GLN A 112 20.17 -21.48 0.26
CA GLN A 112 19.68 -21.91 1.57
C GLN A 112 19.01 -23.30 1.52
N GLY A 113 18.65 -23.79 0.34
CA GLY A 113 17.96 -25.07 0.17
C GLY A 113 16.56 -25.09 0.79
N ALA A 114 15.89 -23.94 0.86
CA ALA A 114 14.62 -23.80 1.58
C ALA A 114 13.68 -22.79 0.92
N VAL A 115 12.39 -22.90 1.22
CA VAL A 115 11.42 -21.83 0.93
C VAL A 115 11.67 -20.69 1.90
N VAL A 116 11.78 -19.47 1.38
CA VAL A 116 12.01 -18.25 2.15
C VAL A 116 10.84 -17.30 1.96
N TYR A 117 10.51 -16.56 3.02
CA TYR A 117 9.52 -15.50 2.97
C TYR A 117 10.18 -14.17 2.58
N GLY A 118 9.56 -13.41 1.68
CA GLY A 118 10.25 -12.33 0.98
C GLY A 118 10.75 -11.15 1.79
N VAL A 119 10.15 -10.87 2.93
CA VAL A 119 10.62 -9.82 3.86
C VAL A 119 11.20 -10.42 5.14
N GLU A 120 11.43 -11.74 5.17
CA GLU A 120 12.06 -12.42 6.30
C GLU A 120 13.54 -12.05 6.41
N ASP A 121 13.96 -11.64 7.60
CA ASP A 121 15.36 -11.36 7.87
C ASP A 121 15.71 -11.67 9.34
N PRO A 122 16.40 -12.80 9.63
CA PRO A 122 16.72 -13.19 10.99
C PRO A 122 17.68 -12.23 11.70
N ARG A 123 18.33 -11.31 10.98
CA ARG A 123 19.22 -10.28 11.57
C ARG A 123 18.45 -9.21 12.33
N TYR A 124 17.17 -9.03 12.02
CA TYR A 124 16.35 -7.96 12.58
C TYR A 124 15.05 -8.51 13.18
N PRO A 125 15.11 -9.11 14.39
CA PRO A 125 13.94 -9.56 15.13
C PRO A 125 12.85 -8.50 15.30
N LEU A 126 11.60 -8.95 15.47
CA LEU A 126 10.50 -8.06 15.85
C LEU A 126 10.74 -7.45 17.23
N LEU A 127 10.28 -6.21 17.40
CA LEU A 127 10.18 -5.60 18.72
C LEU A 127 8.92 -6.11 19.45
N GLY A 128 9.05 -6.40 20.75
CA GLY A 128 7.93 -6.88 21.57
C GLY A 128 7.44 -8.29 21.21
N ASP A 129 6.19 -8.62 21.56
CA ASP A 129 5.61 -9.96 21.34
C ASP A 129 4.80 -10.08 20.04
N GLY A 130 5.25 -9.40 18.98
CA GLY A 130 4.58 -9.36 17.68
C GLY A 130 4.69 -10.63 16.81
N ARG A 131 5.24 -11.72 17.36
CA ARG A 131 5.64 -12.93 16.61
C ARG A 131 4.44 -13.64 15.98
N VAL A 132 4.67 -14.33 14.86
CA VAL A 132 3.61 -15.07 14.18
C VAL A 132 3.26 -16.34 14.97
N ASP A 133 1.98 -16.50 15.34
CA ASP A 133 1.49 -17.77 15.88
C ASP A 133 1.12 -18.73 14.74
N LYS A 134 1.99 -19.70 14.46
CA LYS A 134 1.80 -20.68 13.37
C LYS A 134 0.57 -21.57 13.54
N ALA A 135 0.03 -21.71 14.75
CA ALA A 135 -1.15 -22.53 15.00
C ALA A 135 -2.45 -21.85 14.56
N THR A 136 -2.47 -20.52 14.57
CA THR A 136 -3.65 -19.70 14.26
C THR A 136 -3.49 -18.89 12.98
N GLU A 137 -2.27 -18.72 12.48
CA GLU A 137 -2.02 -17.98 11.24
C GLU A 137 -2.69 -18.63 10.03
N ILE A 138 -3.53 -17.84 9.36
CA ILE A 138 -4.29 -18.20 8.16
C ILE A 138 -3.55 -17.78 6.89
N ASP A 139 -2.62 -16.84 6.97
CA ASP A 139 -1.79 -16.40 5.86
C ASP A 139 -0.64 -17.40 5.64
N PRO A 140 -0.67 -18.21 4.56
CA PRO A 140 0.35 -19.21 4.31
C PRO A 140 1.74 -18.59 4.12
N THR A 141 1.81 -17.33 3.68
CA THR A 141 3.06 -16.60 3.49
C THR A 141 3.76 -16.34 4.83
N GLN A 142 3.02 -15.80 5.80
CA GLN A 142 3.59 -15.56 7.14
C GLN A 142 3.90 -16.87 7.87
N LYS A 143 3.05 -17.89 7.70
CA LYS A 143 3.26 -19.22 8.29
C LYS A 143 4.53 -19.91 7.78
N ALA A 144 4.94 -19.62 6.54
CA ALA A 144 6.16 -20.15 5.93
C ALA A 144 7.45 -19.54 6.52
N ALA A 145 7.37 -18.40 7.21
CA ALA A 145 8.54 -17.77 7.81
C ALA A 145 9.25 -18.71 8.81
N ARG A 146 10.57 -18.74 8.76
CA ARG A 146 11.42 -19.60 9.62
C ARG A 146 11.97 -18.82 10.83
N SER A 147 11.89 -17.50 10.78
CA SER A 147 12.25 -16.57 11.82
C SER A 147 11.20 -15.46 11.95
N ASP A 148 11.21 -14.81 13.10
CA ASP A 148 10.33 -13.66 13.36
C ASP A 148 10.86 -12.37 12.72
N GLY A 149 12.15 -12.29 12.37
CA GLY A 149 12.76 -11.05 11.92
C GLY A 149 12.29 -10.59 10.54
N ARG A 150 12.27 -9.27 10.33
CA ARG A 150 11.70 -8.63 9.13
C ARG A 150 12.54 -7.44 8.66
N SER A 151 12.78 -7.32 7.35
CA SER A 151 13.47 -6.18 6.75
C SER A 151 13.19 -6.08 5.23
N PRO A 152 13.54 -4.95 4.58
CA PRO A 152 13.42 -4.78 3.13
C PRO A 152 14.61 -5.37 2.36
N ALA A 153 15.53 -6.12 3.00
CA ALA A 153 16.83 -6.48 2.44
C ALA A 153 16.80 -7.31 1.14
N ALA A 154 15.66 -7.93 0.80
CA ALA A 154 15.49 -8.67 -0.44
C ALA A 154 15.19 -7.77 -1.66
N ILE A 155 14.83 -6.50 -1.44
CA ILE A 155 14.57 -5.54 -2.51
C ILE A 155 15.91 -5.07 -3.06
N LEU A 156 16.14 -5.29 -4.36
CA LEU A 156 17.47 -5.08 -4.96
C LEU A 156 17.73 -3.65 -5.45
N VAL A 157 16.70 -2.80 -5.45
CA VAL A 157 16.73 -1.44 -5.99
C VAL A 157 16.06 -0.48 -5.01
N SER A 158 16.35 0.81 -5.13
CA SER A 158 15.70 1.85 -4.34
C SER A 158 14.21 1.98 -4.66
N THR A 159 13.43 2.35 -3.65
CA THR A 159 12.04 2.79 -3.82
C THR A 159 11.96 4.29 -4.10
N PHE A 160 10.78 4.78 -4.50
CA PHE A 160 10.47 6.21 -4.53
C PHE A 160 10.78 6.89 -3.19
N GLY A 161 10.41 6.26 -2.08
CA GLY A 161 10.71 6.77 -0.74
C GLY A 161 12.21 6.86 -0.46
N ASP A 162 12.98 5.86 -0.91
CA ASP A 162 14.45 5.88 -0.80
C ASP A 162 15.06 7.05 -1.58
N GLU A 163 14.65 7.25 -2.83
CA GLU A 163 15.13 8.34 -3.67
C GLU A 163 14.71 9.71 -3.15
N LEU A 164 13.47 9.85 -2.65
CA LEU A 164 12.99 11.09 -2.03
C LEU A 164 13.85 11.45 -0.81
N ASN A 165 14.07 10.48 0.07
CA ASN A 165 14.87 10.70 1.27
C ASN A 165 16.32 11.06 0.94
N LEU A 166 16.94 10.36 -0.03
CA LEU A 166 18.29 10.68 -0.51
C LEU A 166 18.36 12.09 -1.12
N SER A 167 17.36 12.48 -1.92
CA SER A 167 17.31 13.80 -2.56
C SER A 167 17.22 14.95 -1.55
N LEU A 168 16.62 14.70 -0.39
CA LEU A 168 16.47 15.66 0.71
C LEU A 168 17.52 15.46 1.81
N GLY A 169 18.60 14.72 1.53
CA GLY A 169 19.72 14.55 2.46
C GLY A 169 19.34 13.86 3.77
N GLY A 170 18.36 12.95 3.73
CA GLY A 170 17.91 12.21 4.91
C GLY A 170 16.83 12.92 5.74
N ARG A 171 16.32 14.09 5.28
CA ARG A 171 15.34 14.88 6.06
C ARG A 171 13.89 14.45 5.85
N SER A 172 13.59 13.80 4.72
CA SER A 172 12.24 13.32 4.44
C SER A 172 11.84 12.20 5.39
N LYS A 173 10.61 12.25 5.91
CA LYS A 173 10.04 11.17 6.69
C LYS A 173 9.27 10.23 5.78
N ILE A 174 9.72 8.97 5.75
CA ILE A 174 9.19 7.92 4.89
C ILE A 174 8.58 6.83 5.77
N PHE A 175 7.28 6.57 5.61
CA PHE A 175 6.56 5.57 6.40
C PHE A 175 5.73 4.60 5.55
N GLY A 176 5.70 3.33 5.94
CA GLY A 176 4.80 2.30 5.41
C GLY A 176 3.94 1.68 6.52
N VAL A 177 2.63 1.57 6.31
CA VAL A 177 1.68 1.02 7.29
C VAL A 177 0.73 0.03 6.61
N SER A 178 0.48 -1.12 7.24
CA SER A 178 -0.44 -2.14 6.72
C SER A 178 -0.81 -3.17 7.80
N VAL A 179 -1.88 -3.95 7.61
CA VAL A 179 -2.06 -5.18 8.39
C VAL A 179 -1.04 -6.28 8.02
N LYS A 180 -0.39 -6.18 6.87
CA LYS A 180 0.65 -7.12 6.41
C LYS A 180 2.04 -6.49 6.49
N ASP A 181 2.98 -7.19 7.11
CA ASP A 181 4.41 -6.85 7.08
C ASP A 181 4.93 -6.60 5.66
N ARG A 182 4.71 -7.51 4.71
CA ARG A 182 5.08 -7.30 3.29
C ARG A 182 4.38 -6.11 2.63
N GLY A 183 3.20 -5.70 3.10
CA GLY A 183 2.49 -4.52 2.59
C GLY A 183 3.14 -3.22 3.07
N ALA A 184 3.56 -3.17 4.33
CA ALA A 184 4.21 -2.00 4.93
C ALA A 184 5.70 -1.88 4.52
N ILE A 185 6.48 -2.95 4.71
CA ILE A 185 7.95 -2.98 4.52
C ILE A 185 8.33 -2.63 3.08
N THR A 186 7.63 -3.22 2.13
CA THR A 186 7.95 -3.06 0.71
C THR A 186 7.72 -1.64 0.22
N LEU A 187 6.65 -0.99 0.71
CA LEU A 187 6.34 0.39 0.35
C LEU A 187 7.24 1.40 1.09
N ALA A 188 7.68 1.09 2.32
CA ALA A 188 8.60 1.94 3.07
C ALA A 188 10.02 1.95 2.48
N GLY A 189 10.44 0.87 1.82
CA GLY A 189 11.79 0.75 1.27
C GLY A 189 12.88 0.61 2.33
N HIS A 190 14.11 0.89 1.93
CA HIS A 190 15.31 0.70 2.76
C HIS A 190 15.52 1.78 3.81
N THR A 191 15.10 3.00 3.50
CA THR A 191 15.37 4.19 4.31
C THR A 191 14.17 4.60 5.15
N GLY A 192 12.97 4.13 4.80
CA GLY A 192 11.75 4.41 5.55
C GLY A 192 11.59 3.55 6.81
N LYS A 193 10.46 3.78 7.48
CA LYS A 193 10.02 3.07 8.68
C LYS A 193 8.73 2.32 8.40
N ALA A 194 8.62 1.08 8.86
CA ALA A 194 7.42 0.28 8.61
C ALA A 194 6.76 -0.18 9.92
N PHE A 195 5.43 -0.11 9.96
CA PHE A 195 4.60 -0.67 11.01
C PHE A 195 3.55 -1.60 10.43
N TRP A 196 3.31 -2.73 11.08
CA TRP A 196 2.26 -3.65 10.67
C TRP A 196 1.52 -4.30 11.83
N PHE A 197 0.29 -4.73 11.57
CA PHE A 197 -0.53 -5.35 12.61
C PHE A 197 -0.08 -6.79 12.91
N SER A 198 0.17 -7.09 14.18
CA SER A 198 0.39 -8.45 14.66
C SER A 198 -0.91 -9.05 15.16
N LYS A 199 -1.40 -10.09 14.47
CA LYS A 199 -2.56 -10.85 14.92
C LYS A 199 -2.33 -11.49 16.29
N LYS A 200 -1.09 -11.89 16.63
CA LYS A 200 -0.82 -12.52 17.93
C LYS A 200 -1.06 -11.56 19.09
N SER A 201 -0.56 -10.35 19.02
CA SER A 201 -0.66 -9.36 20.11
C SER A 201 -1.85 -8.41 19.97
N GLY A 202 -2.46 -8.30 18.79
CA GLY A 202 -3.49 -7.29 18.51
C GLY A 202 -2.94 -5.87 18.45
N GLN A 203 -1.66 -5.71 18.11
CA GLN A 203 -0.92 -4.45 18.19
C GLN A 203 -0.22 -4.16 16.86
N PHE A 204 0.07 -2.88 16.59
CA PHE A 204 1.02 -2.51 15.55
C PHE A 204 2.44 -2.71 16.04
N VAL A 205 3.24 -3.40 15.24
CA VAL A 205 4.59 -3.83 15.54
C VAL A 205 5.58 -3.39 14.45
N THR A 206 6.86 -3.46 14.78
CA THR A 206 7.97 -3.20 13.85
C THR A 206 9.16 -4.13 14.17
N SER A 207 10.28 -3.99 13.46
CA SER A 207 11.49 -4.77 13.68
C SER A 207 12.70 -3.91 14.07
N GLN A 208 13.75 -4.59 14.55
CA GLN A 208 15.05 -3.98 14.87
C GLN A 208 15.76 -3.38 13.65
N PHE A 209 15.27 -3.60 12.43
CA PHE A 209 15.76 -2.88 11.26
C PHE A 209 15.36 -1.40 11.32
N TYR A 210 14.16 -1.12 11.84
CA TYR A 210 13.58 0.22 11.83
C TYR A 210 13.82 0.98 13.13
N TYR A 211 13.75 0.30 14.28
CA TYR A 211 13.84 0.91 15.60
C TYR A 211 14.58 0.01 16.59
N ASP A 212 15.40 0.59 17.46
CA ASP A 212 15.96 -0.13 18.61
C ASP A 212 14.90 -0.40 19.69
N SER A 213 13.96 0.54 19.85
CA SER A 213 12.82 0.48 20.75
C SER A 213 11.63 1.25 20.18
N TYR A 214 10.40 0.87 20.54
CA TYR A 214 9.20 1.55 20.07
C TYR A 214 9.19 3.06 20.44
N PRO A 215 8.82 3.95 19.50
CA PRO A 215 8.44 5.31 19.85
C PRO A 215 7.33 5.33 20.90
N GLN A 216 7.33 6.34 21.77
CA GLN A 216 6.35 6.43 22.86
C GLN A 216 4.91 6.45 22.33
N TRP A 217 4.64 7.18 21.25
CA TRP A 217 3.30 7.27 20.66
C TRP A 217 2.78 5.91 20.16
N VAL A 218 3.67 5.00 19.71
CA VAL A 218 3.30 3.64 19.31
C VAL A 218 2.92 2.80 20.54
N GLN A 219 3.67 2.94 21.62
CA GLN A 219 3.35 2.28 22.89
C GLN A 219 2.00 2.78 23.44
N ASP A 220 1.79 4.10 23.40
CA ASP A 220 0.55 4.74 23.85
C ASP A 220 -0.63 4.31 22.98
N TRP A 221 -0.46 4.24 21.66
CA TRP A 221 -1.50 3.75 20.75
C TRP A 221 -1.83 2.28 21.03
N ASN A 222 -0.82 1.41 21.16
CA ASN A 222 -1.01 0.00 21.46
C ASN A 222 -1.66 -0.23 22.83
N ALA A 223 -1.39 0.65 23.81
CA ALA A 223 -1.99 0.58 25.14
C ALA A 223 -3.49 0.95 25.17
N LYS A 224 -4.01 1.61 24.13
CA LYS A 224 -5.46 1.86 23.99
C LYS A 224 -6.27 0.59 23.77
N ASP A 225 -5.62 -0.48 23.29
CA ASP A 225 -6.26 -1.75 22.92
C ASP A 225 -7.55 -1.57 22.09
N LEU A 226 -7.46 -0.82 21.00
CA LEU A 226 -8.62 -0.53 20.13
C LEU A 226 -9.28 -1.80 19.57
N THR A 227 -8.58 -2.95 19.58
CA THR A 227 -9.20 -4.22 19.21
C THR A 227 -10.30 -4.63 20.17
N ALA A 228 -10.23 -4.26 21.45
CA ALA A 228 -11.22 -4.63 22.47
C ALA A 228 -12.61 -4.09 22.18
N ASP A 229 -12.74 -2.97 21.46
CA ASP A 229 -14.03 -2.37 21.09
C ASP A 229 -14.86 -3.28 20.16
N TYR A 230 -14.22 -4.23 19.47
CA TYR A 230 -14.88 -5.21 18.61
C TYR A 230 -15.26 -6.51 19.34
N ALA A 231 -14.89 -6.67 20.61
CA ALA A 231 -15.16 -7.89 21.36
C ALA A 231 -16.67 -8.11 21.56
N GLY A 232 -17.14 -9.31 21.23
CA GLY A 232 -18.55 -9.66 21.31
C GLY A 232 -19.45 -8.95 20.30
N THR A 233 -18.88 -8.19 19.36
CA THR A 233 -19.62 -7.57 18.25
C THR A 233 -19.51 -8.43 16.99
N ALA A 234 -20.11 -7.95 15.90
CA ALA A 234 -20.11 -8.64 14.61
C ALA A 234 -20.03 -7.63 13.46
N TRP A 235 -19.52 -8.09 12.32
CA TRP A 235 -19.64 -7.37 11.07
C TRP A 235 -21.05 -7.59 10.49
N HIS A 236 -21.79 -6.49 10.39
CA HIS A 236 -23.13 -6.44 9.80
C HIS A 236 -23.11 -5.78 8.41
N LEU A 237 -24.10 -6.08 7.58
CA LEU A 237 -24.33 -5.35 6.34
C LEU A 237 -24.60 -3.88 6.63
N LEU A 238 -23.95 -3.01 5.88
CA LEU A 238 -24.14 -1.56 5.98
C LEU A 238 -25.51 -1.11 5.43
N ASN A 239 -26.00 -1.82 4.41
CA ASN A 239 -27.28 -1.54 3.76
C ASN A 239 -28.23 -2.74 3.86
N ASP A 240 -29.47 -2.57 3.44
CA ASP A 240 -30.40 -3.68 3.31
C ASP A 240 -29.87 -4.71 2.29
N GLN A 241 -29.89 -6.00 2.67
CA GLN A 241 -29.35 -7.11 1.88
C GLN A 241 -29.92 -7.14 0.45
N SER A 242 -31.21 -6.86 0.27
CA SER A 242 -31.89 -6.90 -1.04
C SER A 242 -31.31 -5.90 -2.04
N THR A 243 -30.57 -4.89 -1.56
CA THR A 243 -29.96 -3.90 -2.43
C THR A 243 -28.63 -4.37 -3.02
N TYR A 244 -27.95 -5.33 -2.38
CA TYR A 244 -26.64 -5.81 -2.80
C TYR A 244 -26.75 -6.62 -4.10
N LEU A 245 -25.76 -6.48 -4.99
CA LEU A 245 -25.76 -7.17 -6.28
C LEU A 245 -25.83 -8.70 -6.13
N PHE A 246 -25.28 -9.23 -5.03
CA PHE A 246 -25.31 -10.64 -4.68
C PHE A 246 -26.14 -10.91 -3.41
N GLY A 247 -27.14 -10.07 -3.13
CA GLY A 247 -28.06 -10.15 -1.98
C GLY A 247 -28.65 -11.54 -1.73
N ASP A 248 -29.06 -12.23 -2.80
CA ASP A 248 -29.67 -13.56 -2.71
C ASP A 248 -28.66 -14.71 -2.57
N ALA A 249 -27.37 -14.40 -2.42
CA ALA A 249 -26.27 -15.34 -2.55
C ALA A 249 -25.29 -15.28 -1.35
N ASP A 250 -25.82 -15.10 -0.14
CA ASP A 250 -25.02 -15.02 1.11
C ASP A 250 -24.41 -16.37 1.52
N ASP A 251 -25.05 -17.50 1.20
CA ASP A 251 -24.55 -18.83 1.56
C ASP A 251 -24.07 -19.60 0.35
N ARG A 252 -22.76 -19.55 0.02
CA ARG A 252 -22.23 -20.21 -1.19
C ARG A 252 -21.22 -21.30 -0.91
N PRO A 253 -21.35 -22.49 -1.53
CA PRO A 253 -20.57 -23.68 -1.18
C PRO A 253 -19.04 -23.53 -1.35
N TYR A 254 -18.59 -22.55 -2.12
CA TYR A 254 -17.19 -22.24 -2.37
C TYR A 254 -16.61 -21.16 -1.44
N GLU A 255 -17.41 -20.58 -0.53
CA GLU A 255 -16.93 -19.69 0.52
C GLU A 255 -16.36 -20.52 1.68
N THR A 256 -15.28 -20.01 2.26
CA THR A 256 -14.60 -20.69 3.37
C THR A 256 -15.38 -20.47 4.66
N ASN A 257 -15.80 -21.56 5.31
CA ASN A 257 -16.38 -21.49 6.65
C ASN A 257 -15.27 -21.33 7.70
N LEU A 258 -14.91 -20.09 7.99
CA LEU A 258 -13.90 -19.76 9.00
C LEU A 258 -14.47 -19.95 10.41
N ALA A 259 -13.73 -20.64 11.27
CA ALA A 259 -14.20 -21.04 12.60
C ALA A 259 -14.62 -19.83 13.45
N GLY A 260 -15.90 -19.80 13.86
CA GLY A 260 -16.49 -18.71 14.63
C GLY A 260 -17.03 -17.54 13.78
N TYR A 261 -16.64 -17.46 12.51
CA TYR A 261 -16.99 -16.35 11.61
C TYR A 261 -18.16 -16.68 10.67
N GLY A 262 -18.29 -17.95 10.28
CA GLY A 262 -19.34 -18.42 9.39
C GLY A 262 -19.16 -18.00 7.93
N ARG A 263 -20.15 -18.34 7.09
CA ARG A 263 -20.24 -17.94 5.68
C ARG A 263 -21.29 -16.88 5.40
N VAL A 264 -22.27 -16.75 6.29
CA VAL A 264 -23.43 -15.87 6.15
C VAL A 264 -23.35 -14.72 7.14
N PHE A 265 -23.92 -13.58 6.79
CA PHE A 265 -24.00 -12.45 7.71
C PHE A 265 -24.99 -12.70 8.86
N PRO A 266 -24.76 -12.12 10.05
CA PRO A 266 -23.58 -11.33 10.42
C PRO A 266 -22.37 -12.19 10.81
N HIS A 267 -21.16 -11.68 10.56
CA HIS A 267 -19.92 -12.36 10.92
C HIS A 267 -19.45 -11.96 12.32
N ALA A 268 -19.62 -12.84 13.30
CA ALA A 268 -19.24 -12.56 14.68
C ALA A 268 -17.72 -12.49 14.86
N PHE A 269 -17.22 -11.44 15.52
CA PHE A 269 -15.80 -11.37 15.90
C PHE A 269 -15.47 -12.27 17.09
N GLY A 270 -16.48 -12.59 17.91
CA GLY A 270 -16.34 -13.46 19.08
C GLY A 270 -15.70 -12.77 20.27
N ASP A 271 -15.34 -13.57 21.28
CA ASP A 271 -14.76 -13.07 22.53
C ASP A 271 -13.34 -12.56 22.33
N ARG A 272 -12.96 -11.52 23.10
CA ARG A 272 -11.62 -10.91 23.09
C ARG A 272 -10.48 -11.90 23.31
N ASP A 273 -10.73 -12.92 24.13
CA ASP A 273 -9.77 -13.96 24.51
C ASP A 273 -9.70 -15.11 23.49
N SER A 274 -10.57 -15.10 22.47
CA SER A 274 -10.51 -16.08 21.39
C SER A 274 -9.19 -15.94 20.65
N ARG A 275 -8.50 -17.06 20.45
CA ARG A 275 -7.25 -17.13 19.67
C ARG A 275 -7.39 -16.67 18.21
N TYR A 276 -8.62 -16.57 17.70
CA TYR A 276 -8.92 -16.10 16.36
C TYR A 276 -9.37 -14.65 16.30
N PHE A 277 -9.69 -14.02 17.44
CA PHE A 277 -10.33 -12.71 17.52
C PHE A 277 -9.70 -11.67 16.58
N THR A 278 -8.41 -11.39 16.76
CA THR A 278 -7.63 -10.46 15.94
C THR A 278 -7.50 -10.88 14.48
N THR A 279 -7.48 -12.18 14.20
CA THR A 279 -7.49 -12.69 12.82
C THR A 279 -8.82 -12.35 12.16
N LEU A 280 -9.94 -12.54 12.84
CA LEU A 280 -11.27 -12.21 12.32
C LEU A 280 -11.40 -10.71 12.03
N LEU A 281 -10.80 -9.85 12.86
CA LEU A 281 -10.74 -8.40 12.57
C LEU A 281 -10.03 -8.12 11.23
N THR A 282 -8.90 -8.79 10.95
CA THR A 282 -8.18 -8.62 9.67
C THR A 282 -8.92 -9.21 8.45
N VAL A 283 -9.92 -10.07 8.66
CA VAL A 283 -10.81 -10.62 7.62
C VAL A 283 -12.12 -9.83 7.60
N SER A 284 -12.06 -8.51 7.81
CA SER A 284 -13.21 -7.63 7.89
C SER A 284 -12.81 -6.17 7.65
N PRO A 285 -13.77 -5.24 7.45
CA PRO A 285 -13.47 -3.82 7.40
C PRO A 285 -12.72 -3.30 8.65
N ALA A 286 -12.88 -3.93 9.81
CA ALA A 286 -12.23 -3.51 11.06
C ALA A 286 -10.71 -3.48 10.95
N GLY A 287 -10.09 -4.41 10.21
CA GLY A 287 -8.64 -4.41 10.01
C GLY A 287 -8.13 -3.16 9.29
N ASP A 288 -8.91 -2.66 8.33
CA ASP A 288 -8.59 -1.43 7.60
C ASP A 288 -8.93 -0.19 8.43
N GLU A 289 -10.00 -0.20 9.23
CA GLU A 289 -10.31 0.87 10.20
C GLU A 289 -9.21 1.04 11.24
N ILE A 290 -8.73 -0.06 11.83
CA ILE A 290 -7.62 -0.09 12.78
C ILE A 290 -6.32 0.42 12.13
N THR A 291 -6.08 0.05 10.86
CA THR A 291 -4.92 0.54 10.09
C THR A 291 -5.01 2.05 9.82
N LEU A 292 -6.20 2.55 9.49
CA LEU A 292 -6.44 3.97 9.27
C LEU A 292 -6.22 4.78 10.55
N ASP A 293 -6.71 4.30 11.70
CA ASP A 293 -6.51 4.97 12.98
C ASP A 293 -5.03 5.09 13.35
N PHE A 294 -4.27 3.99 13.17
CA PHE A 294 -2.83 4.00 13.38
C PHE A 294 -2.12 4.98 12.43
N ALA A 295 -2.46 4.95 11.13
CA ALA A 295 -1.87 5.85 10.13
C ALA A 295 -2.16 7.33 10.43
N LYS A 296 -3.38 7.67 10.89
CA LYS A 296 -3.71 9.03 11.32
C LYS A 296 -2.91 9.45 12.56
N THR A 297 -2.82 8.57 13.56
CA THR A 297 -2.01 8.81 14.75
C THR A 297 -0.53 9.04 14.38
N LEU A 298 -0.01 8.28 13.41
CA LEU A 298 1.34 8.44 12.88
C LEU A 298 1.53 9.82 12.25
N VAL A 299 0.62 10.26 11.37
CA VAL A 299 0.69 11.59 10.73
C VAL A 299 0.77 12.70 11.77
N GLU A 300 -0.05 12.61 12.83
CA GLU A 300 -0.07 13.61 13.91
C GLU A 300 1.23 13.61 14.71
N ASN A 301 1.73 12.44 15.12
CA ASN A 301 2.89 12.34 16.02
C ASN A 301 4.23 12.54 15.32
N GLU A 302 4.35 12.07 14.08
CA GLU A 302 5.54 12.25 13.25
C GLU A 302 5.51 13.58 12.48
N GLN A 303 4.42 14.36 12.60
CA GLN A 303 4.26 15.68 12.00
C GLN A 303 4.46 15.64 10.47
N LEU A 304 3.88 14.64 9.80
CA LEU A 304 4.07 14.47 8.37
C LEU A 304 3.45 15.63 7.57
N GLY A 305 4.23 16.19 6.64
CA GLY A 305 3.85 17.32 5.80
C GLY A 305 3.66 18.64 6.55
N GLN A 306 4.19 18.75 7.77
CA GLN A 306 4.09 19.94 8.60
C GLN A 306 5.27 20.91 8.46
N ASP A 307 6.34 20.53 7.75
CA ASP A 307 7.47 21.40 7.39
C ASP A 307 7.63 21.56 5.86
N ASN A 308 8.77 22.05 5.37
CA ASN A 308 8.99 22.34 3.95
C ASN A 308 9.63 21.17 3.18
N ASP A 309 10.09 20.13 3.87
CA ASP A 309 10.60 18.93 3.24
C ASP A 309 9.40 18.03 2.87
N THR A 310 9.38 17.52 1.65
CA THR A 310 8.32 16.59 1.22
C THR A 310 8.47 15.26 1.96
N ASP A 311 7.43 14.84 2.66
CA ASP A 311 7.34 13.53 3.31
C ASP A 311 6.58 12.52 2.43
N PHE A 312 6.73 11.23 2.76
CA PHE A 312 6.01 10.15 2.09
C PHE A 312 5.36 9.20 3.10
N LEU A 313 4.07 8.96 2.92
CA LEU A 313 3.33 7.94 3.66
C LEU A 313 2.69 6.97 2.68
N ALA A 314 3.01 5.70 2.83
CA ALA A 314 2.34 4.61 2.14
C ALA A 314 1.46 3.82 3.11
N VAL A 315 0.17 3.72 2.79
CA VAL A 315 -0.80 2.91 3.54
C VAL A 315 -1.33 1.80 2.64
N SER A 316 -1.09 0.56 3.03
CA SER A 316 -1.65 -0.62 2.36
C SER A 316 -2.80 -1.21 3.18
N PHE A 317 -4.01 -0.98 2.71
CA PHE A 317 -5.22 -1.61 3.23
C PHE A 317 -5.33 -3.01 2.63
N SER A 318 -5.27 -4.03 3.48
CA SER A 318 -5.17 -5.42 3.01
C SER A 318 -6.30 -6.32 3.49
N SER A 319 -7.27 -5.78 4.22
CA SER A 319 -8.42 -6.56 4.67
C SER A 319 -9.30 -6.98 3.49
N THR A 320 -9.36 -6.16 2.43
CA THR A 320 -10.00 -6.51 1.15
C THR A 320 -9.45 -7.79 0.52
N ASP A 321 -8.13 -8.03 0.59
CA ASP A 321 -7.52 -9.26 0.09
C ASP A 321 -7.85 -10.47 0.95
N TYR A 322 -7.81 -10.32 2.29
CA TYR A 322 -8.23 -11.39 3.19
C TYR A 322 -9.70 -11.76 3.01
N VAL A 323 -10.59 -10.76 2.95
CA VAL A 323 -12.03 -10.97 2.67
C VAL A 323 -12.21 -11.66 1.32
N GLY A 324 -11.56 -11.17 0.27
CA GLY A 324 -11.68 -11.75 -1.07
C GLY A 324 -11.10 -13.17 -1.17
N HIS A 325 -10.07 -13.53 -0.39
CA HIS A 325 -9.58 -14.90 -0.29
C HIS A 325 -10.55 -15.85 0.43
N ILE A 326 -11.29 -15.35 1.42
CA ILE A 326 -12.22 -16.17 2.22
C ILE A 326 -13.57 -16.34 1.51
N PHE A 327 -14.11 -15.27 0.94
CA PHE A 327 -15.47 -15.23 0.38
C PHE A 327 -15.53 -15.10 -1.15
N GLY A 328 -14.47 -14.59 -1.78
CA GLY A 328 -14.41 -14.35 -3.22
C GLY A 328 -14.98 -12.98 -3.63
N PRO A 329 -14.64 -12.49 -4.84
CA PRO A 329 -14.96 -11.13 -5.30
C PRO A 329 -16.43 -10.95 -5.73
N SER A 330 -17.30 -11.91 -5.42
CA SER A 330 -18.72 -11.90 -5.75
C SER A 330 -19.57 -12.45 -4.60
N SER A 331 -19.03 -12.40 -3.39
CA SER A 331 -19.79 -12.59 -2.15
C SER A 331 -20.79 -11.44 -1.96
N LEU A 332 -21.71 -11.64 -1.02
CA LEU A 332 -22.52 -10.55 -0.48
C LEU A 332 -21.63 -9.42 0.08
#